data_AF-A0A7C8HZ47-F1
#
_entry.id   AF-A0A7C8HZ47-F1
#
_cell.length_a   1.000
_cell.length_b   1.000
_cell.length_c   1.000
_cell.angle_alpha   90.00
_cell.angle_beta   90.00
_cell.angle_gamma   90.00
#
_symmetry.space_group_name_H-M   'P 1'
#
loop_
_entity.id
_entity.type
_entity.pdbx_description
1 polymer ?
#
loop_
_entity_poly.entity_id
_entity_poly.type
_entity_poly.pdbx_seq_one_letter_code
_entity_poly.pdbx_strand_id
1 'polypeptide(L)'
;MSDKKISQTDFQKLMLLLAEKRTAHTTLRSGIALCAFSMTIISFILLMASRVTSNLEGIVFTILGAGSVLMLTLGVYFIRRGFTRMQFHDTLINQILHSNSEASYLFYHTRKRNNAHKREIPMHYDVIFHFDKGNEELDVTISNIKNYFEELSGKKFTACLVVNGPGIKLLGKDDPHAQKLTELADLGLEIKVCQNAMNHFQLKPEWLLPSGKIIPAGLLEIIDLQRKGYAYIKP
;
A
#
# COMPACT_ATOMS: atom_id res chain seq x y z
N MET A 1 -16.62 -19.41 7.24
CA MET A 1 -15.15 -19.29 7.05
C MET A 1 -14.63 -18.57 8.29
N SER A 2 -13.85 -19.25 9.12
CA SER A 2 -13.46 -18.78 10.46
C SER A 2 -12.67 -17.47 10.34
N ASP A 3 -13.20 -16.40 10.94
CA ASP A 3 -12.51 -15.14 11.14
C ASP A 3 -11.22 -15.41 11.92
N LYS A 4 -10.07 -15.46 11.22
CA LYS A 4 -8.77 -15.65 11.86
C LYS A 4 -8.32 -14.29 12.38
N LYS A 5 -9.00 -13.85 13.44
CA LYS A 5 -8.62 -12.68 14.24
C LYS A 5 -7.13 -12.76 14.55
N ILE A 6 -6.38 -11.66 14.37
CA ILE A 6 -4.96 -11.61 14.74
C ILE A 6 -4.78 -12.28 16.11
N SER A 7 -3.95 -13.32 16.18
CA SER A 7 -3.57 -13.92 17.46
C SER A 7 -3.03 -12.79 18.33
N GLN A 8 -3.65 -12.57 19.49
CA GLN A 8 -3.30 -11.48 20.42
C GLN A 8 -1.79 -11.43 20.68
N THR A 9 -1.15 -12.60 20.69
CA THR A 9 0.29 -12.81 20.81
C THR A 9 1.09 -12.21 19.65
N ASP A 10 0.63 -12.32 18.41
CA ASP A 10 1.34 -11.80 17.23
C ASP A 10 1.26 -10.27 17.14
N PHE A 11 0.14 -9.69 17.55
CA PHE A 11 0.00 -8.24 17.67
C PHE A 11 0.94 -7.68 18.75
N GLN A 12 1.00 -8.32 19.92
CA GLN A 12 1.92 -7.94 21.00
C GLN A 12 3.40 -8.05 20.56
N LYS A 13 3.78 -9.13 19.88
CA LYS A 13 5.12 -9.30 19.29
C LYS A 13 5.44 -8.20 18.29
N LEU A 14 4.50 -7.87 17.40
CA LEU A 14 4.70 -6.82 16.41
C LEU A 14 4.91 -5.44 17.06
N MET A 15 4.09 -5.10 18.06
CA MET A 15 4.25 -3.86 18.82
C MET A 15 5.61 -3.80 19.55
N LEU A 16 6.05 -4.91 20.15
CA LEU A 16 7.36 -5.02 20.78
C LEU A 16 8.49 -4.80 19.76
N LEU A 17 8.41 -5.44 18.59
CA LEU A 17 9.41 -5.29 17.53
C LEU A 17 9.45 -3.88 16.95
N LEU A 18 8.31 -3.21 16.84
CA LEU A 18 8.25 -1.81 16.42
C LEU A 18 8.88 -0.88 17.46
N ALA A 19 8.68 -1.15 18.75
CA ALA A 19 9.36 -0.41 19.83
C ALA A 19 10.88 -0.63 19.78
N GLU A 20 11.34 -1.87 19.57
CA GLU A 20 12.76 -2.20 19.48
C GLU A 20 13.41 -1.64 18.19
N LYS A 21 12.65 -1.48 17.11
CA LYS A 21 13.12 -0.78 15.91
C LYS A 21 13.38 0.71 16.19
N ARG A 22 12.57 1.34 17.04
CA ARG A 22 12.77 2.74 17.46
C ARG A 22 14.08 2.91 18.23
N THR A 23 14.43 1.98 19.11
CA THR A 23 15.70 2.02 19.86
C THR A 23 16.92 1.76 18.97
N ALA A 24 16.80 0.85 17.99
CA ALA A 24 17.84 0.63 16.97
C ALA A 24 18.08 1.89 16.12
N HIS A 25 17.02 2.61 15.76
CA HIS A 25 17.11 3.88 15.01
C HIS A 25 17.80 4.99 15.82
N THR A 26 17.53 5.09 17.12
CA THR A 26 18.22 6.02 18.01
C THR A 26 19.72 5.69 18.10
N THR A 27 20.07 4.41 18.26
CA THR A 27 21.47 3.95 18.31
C THR A 27 22.22 4.31 17.02
N LEU A 28 21.58 4.16 15.86
CA LEU A 28 22.12 4.56 14.57
C LEU A 28 22.39 6.07 14.49
N ARG A 29 21.42 6.91 14.92
CA ARG A 29 21.58 8.37 14.95
C ARG A 29 22.73 8.80 15.86
N SER A 30 22.84 8.19 17.05
CA SER A 30 23.94 8.47 17.99
C SER A 30 25.30 8.10 17.40
N GLY A 31 25.41 6.97 16.68
CA GLY A 31 26.64 6.59 15.97
C GLY A 31 27.04 7.58 14.87
N ILE A 32 26.07 8.05 14.06
CA ILE A 32 26.32 9.07 13.03
C ILE A 32 26.80 10.38 13.65
N ALA A 33 26.16 10.84 14.73
CA ALA A 33 26.55 12.05 15.43
C ALA A 33 27.99 11.96 15.97
N LEU A 34 28.37 10.80 16.53
CA LEU A 34 29.72 10.57 17.04
C LEU A 34 30.78 10.62 15.94
N CYS A 35 30.50 9.99 14.79
CA CYS A 35 31.36 10.07 13.62
C CYS A 35 31.51 11.51 13.11
N ALA A 36 30.41 12.25 12.96
CA ALA A 36 30.43 13.63 12.49
C ALA A 36 31.27 14.53 13.41
N PHE A 37 31.06 14.42 14.73
CA PHE A 37 31.84 15.15 15.73
C PHE A 37 33.34 14.83 15.65
N SER A 38 33.70 13.55 15.55
CA SER A 38 35.10 13.13 15.44
C SER A 38 35.77 13.66 14.15
N MET A 39 35.04 13.70 13.03
CA MET A 39 35.55 14.25 11.77
C MET A 39 35.80 15.76 11.86
N THR A 40 34.95 16.50 12.56
CA THR A 40 35.16 17.94 12.80
C THR A 40 36.44 18.19 13.62
N ILE A 41 36.68 17.38 14.67
CA ILE A 41 37.91 17.50 15.47
C ILE A 41 39.14 17.15 14.63
N ILE A 42 39.11 16.06 13.86
CA ILE A 42 40.24 15.69 12.98
C ILE A 42 40.52 16.80 11.97
N SER A 43 39.48 17.37 11.36
CA SER A 43 39.63 18.49 10.42
C SER A 43 40.28 19.71 11.08
N PHE A 44 39.89 20.05 12.30
CA PHE A 44 40.51 21.14 13.07
C PHE A 44 41.98 20.86 13.40
N ILE A 45 42.31 19.64 13.83
CA ILE A 45 43.69 19.21 14.12
C ILE A 45 44.56 19.35 12.87
N LEU A 46 44.08 18.88 11.71
CA LEU A 46 44.80 18.98 10.44
C LEU A 46 45.05 20.43 10.02
N LEU A 47 44.07 21.31 10.24
CA LEU A 47 44.21 22.75 9.96
C LEU A 47 45.24 23.44 10.86
N MET A 48 45.31 23.04 12.13
CA MET A 48 46.21 23.65 13.13
C MET A 48 47.59 22.99 13.20
N ALA A 49 47.79 21.83 12.56
CA ALA A 49 49.05 21.08 12.61
C ALA A 49 50.28 21.90 12.18
N SER A 50 50.13 22.81 11.21
CA SER A 50 51.22 23.68 10.74
C SER A 50 51.54 24.85 11.67
N ARG A 51 50.69 25.13 12.66
CA ARG A 51 50.85 26.21 13.65
C ARG A 51 51.39 25.72 15.00
N VAL A 52 51.64 24.42 15.13
CA VAL A 52 52.21 23.83 16.35
C VAL A 52 53.66 24.28 16.48
N THR A 53 53.96 25.02 17.55
CA THR A 53 55.27 25.64 17.74
C THR A 53 56.02 25.02 18.91
N SER A 54 55.29 24.47 19.90
CA SER A 54 55.87 23.83 21.08
C SER A 54 55.66 22.32 21.12
N ASN A 55 56.59 21.60 21.77
CA ASN A 55 56.47 20.15 21.99
C ASN A 55 55.22 19.78 22.81
N LEU A 56 54.81 20.65 23.75
CA LEU A 56 53.62 20.43 24.57
C LEU A 56 52.34 20.47 23.74
N GLU A 57 52.22 21.44 22.83
CA GLU A 57 51.11 21.51 21.87
C GLU A 57 51.07 20.24 21.00
N GLY A 58 52.21 19.81 20.46
CA GLY A 58 52.29 18.58 19.66
C GLY A 58 51.78 17.34 20.40
N ILE A 59 52.10 17.20 21.69
CA ILE A 59 51.60 16.10 22.53
C ILE A 59 50.08 16.20 22.72
N VAL A 60 49.55 17.39 22.99
CA VAL A 60 48.10 17.62 23.17
C VAL A 60 47.33 17.29 21.88
N PHE A 61 47.80 17.74 20.71
CA PHE A 61 47.19 17.42 19.42
C PHE A 61 47.24 15.92 19.10
N THR A 62 48.31 15.23 19.50
CA THR A 62 48.45 13.78 19.33
C THR A 62 47.45 13.02 20.18
N ILE A 63 47.29 13.39 21.45
CA ILE A 63 46.30 12.79 22.36
C ILE A 63 44.87 13.04 21.84
N LEU A 64 44.58 14.26 21.40
CA LEU A 64 43.27 14.64 20.85
C LEU A 64 42.96 13.88 19.55
N GLY A 65 43.96 13.69 18.70
CA GLY A 65 43.87 12.90 17.48
C GLY A 65 43.60 11.42 17.77
N ALA A 66 44.35 10.83 18.70
CA ALA A 66 44.12 9.45 19.14
C ALA A 66 42.70 9.26 19.73
N GLY A 67 42.23 10.21 20.54
CA GLY A 67 40.87 10.22 21.08
C GLY A 67 39.80 10.32 19.98
N SER A 68 40.05 11.10 18.93
CA SER A 68 39.12 11.26 17.81
C SER A 68 39.04 10.00 16.94
N VAL A 69 40.17 9.32 16.73
CA VAL A 69 40.19 8.00 16.05
C VAL A 69 39.39 6.98 16.87
N LEU A 70 39.57 6.94 18.20
CA LEU A 70 38.78 6.06 19.07
C LEU A 70 37.28 6.36 18.96
N MET A 71 36.88 7.63 19.02
CA MET A 71 35.47 8.03 18.86
C MET A 71 34.90 7.65 17.49
N LEU A 72 35.69 7.80 16.43
CA LEU A 72 35.28 7.40 15.08
C LEU A 72 35.05 5.88 14.99
N THR A 73 35.94 5.07 15.57
CA THR A 73 35.77 3.61 15.60
C THR A 73 34.52 3.20 16.40
N LEU A 74 34.25 3.85 17.53
CA LEU A 74 33.03 3.63 18.32
C LEU A 74 31.76 4.03 17.56
N GLY A 75 31.81 5.16 16.84
CA GLY A 75 30.70 5.64 16.02
C GLY A 75 30.35 4.65 14.90
N VAL A 76 31.37 4.16 14.17
CA VAL A 76 31.21 3.12 13.15
C VAL A 76 30.66 1.82 13.75
N TYR A 77 31.14 1.42 14.92
CA TYR A 77 30.63 0.25 15.65
C TYR A 77 29.14 0.39 15.99
N PHE A 78 28.70 1.54 16.51
CA PHE A 78 27.28 1.79 16.80
C PHE A 78 26.41 1.81 15.55
N ILE A 79 26.90 2.39 14.45
CA ILE A 79 26.21 2.38 13.16
C ILE A 79 26.01 0.94 12.70
N ARG A 80 27.08 0.14 12.67
CA ARG A 80 27.02 -1.26 12.23
C ARG A 80 26.08 -2.08 13.11
N ARG A 81 26.22 -1.97 14.44
CA ARG A 81 25.36 -2.68 15.41
C ARG A 81 23.89 -2.27 15.28
N GLY A 82 23.60 -0.98 15.15
CA GLY A 82 22.25 -0.45 14.98
C GLY A 82 21.62 -0.94 13.67
N PHE A 83 22.39 -0.94 12.59
CA PHE A 83 21.95 -1.41 11.28
C PHE A 83 21.64 -2.91 11.28
N THR A 84 22.52 -3.74 11.84
CA THR A 84 22.28 -5.19 11.94
C THR A 84 21.03 -5.52 12.76
N ARG A 85 20.82 -4.85 13.91
CA ARG A 85 19.60 -5.01 14.70
C ARG A 85 18.34 -4.58 13.95
N MET A 86 18.41 -3.48 13.21
CA MET A 86 17.29 -2.99 12.42
C MET A 86 16.91 -3.97 11.31
N GLN A 87 17.89 -4.54 10.61
CA GLN A 87 17.65 -5.56 9.59
C GLN A 87 17.05 -6.85 10.18
N PHE A 88 17.52 -7.27 11.34
CA PHE A 88 16.97 -8.44 12.04
C PHE A 88 15.48 -8.26 12.39
N HIS A 89 15.13 -7.13 13.02
CA HIS A 89 13.73 -6.83 13.35
C HIS A 89 12.86 -6.68 12.09
N ASP A 90 13.39 -6.10 11.02
CA ASP A 90 12.67 -5.99 9.75
C ASP A 90 12.33 -7.34 9.14
N THR A 91 13.24 -8.32 9.21
CA THR A 91 12.98 -9.69 8.74
C THR A 91 11.90 -10.35 9.58
N LEU A 92 11.97 -10.23 10.91
CA LEU A 92 10.99 -10.84 11.81
C LEU A 92 9.59 -10.21 11.66
N ILE A 93 9.53 -8.89 11.50
CA ILE A 93 8.29 -8.17 11.19
C ILE A 93 7.72 -8.69 9.86
N ASN A 94 8.55 -8.82 8.81
CA ASN A 94 8.08 -9.32 7.52
C ASN A 94 7.57 -10.77 7.58
N GLN A 95 8.20 -11.64 8.39
CA GLN A 95 7.71 -13.00 8.61
C GLN A 95 6.32 -13.01 9.25
N ILE A 96 6.10 -12.20 10.29
CA ILE A 96 4.80 -12.10 10.97
C ILE A 96 3.75 -11.56 10.00
N LEU A 97 4.07 -10.49 9.27
CA LEU A 97 3.16 -9.91 8.28
C LEU A 97 2.80 -10.88 7.15
N HIS A 98 3.74 -11.70 6.68
CA HIS A 98 3.43 -12.73 5.67
C HIS A 98 2.58 -13.88 6.22
N SER A 99 2.72 -14.22 7.49
CA SER A 99 1.95 -15.30 8.12
C SER A 99 0.52 -14.90 8.52
N ASN A 100 0.23 -13.59 8.58
CA ASN A 100 -1.02 -13.06 9.11
C ASN A 100 -1.60 -11.98 8.18
N SER A 101 -2.65 -12.33 7.43
CA SER A 101 -3.29 -11.46 6.44
C SER A 101 -3.93 -10.20 7.04
N GLU A 102 -4.46 -10.26 8.27
CA GLU A 102 -5.00 -9.08 8.96
C GLU A 102 -3.88 -8.13 9.39
N ALA A 103 -2.79 -8.65 9.94
CA ALA A 103 -1.61 -7.83 10.29
C ALA A 103 -0.99 -7.22 9.02
N SER A 104 -0.93 -7.97 7.92
CA SER A 104 -0.52 -7.43 6.63
C SER A 104 -1.41 -6.28 6.20
N TYR A 105 -2.73 -6.42 6.25
CA TYR A 105 -3.64 -5.33 5.88
C TYR A 105 -3.42 -4.07 6.74
N LEU A 106 -3.25 -4.23 8.06
CA LEU A 106 -3.06 -3.12 8.99
C LEU A 106 -1.72 -2.37 8.81
N PHE A 107 -0.64 -3.05 8.44
CA PHE A 107 0.72 -2.49 8.43
C PHE A 107 1.36 -2.35 7.02
N TYR A 108 0.81 -2.99 5.98
CA TYR A 108 1.39 -2.97 4.62
C TYR A 108 1.08 -1.66 3.86
N HIS A 109 0.07 -0.90 4.27
CA HIS A 109 -0.22 0.42 3.70
C HIS A 109 0.92 1.44 3.89
N THR A 110 1.84 1.21 4.83
CA THR A 110 2.93 2.15 5.15
C THR A 110 4.29 1.81 4.54
N ARG A 111 4.46 0.63 3.88
CA ARG A 111 5.78 0.14 3.40
C ARG A 111 5.84 -0.03 1.88
N LYS A 112 5.47 0.99 1.10
CA LYS A 112 5.90 1.07 -0.31
C LYS A 112 7.25 1.80 -0.39
N ARG A 113 8.37 1.10 -0.14
CA ARG A 113 9.68 1.52 -0.67
C ARG A 113 10.77 0.44 -0.51
N ASN A 114 11.32 0.11 -1.67
CA ASN A 114 12.67 -0.39 -1.96
C ASN A 114 12.96 -1.85 -1.58
N ASN A 115 13.19 -2.67 -2.62
CA ASN A 115 13.67 -4.06 -2.60
C ASN A 115 12.62 -5.17 -2.42
N ALA A 116 11.50 -5.08 -3.11
CA ALA A 116 10.88 -6.30 -3.59
C ALA A 116 11.56 -6.69 -4.90
N HIS A 117 12.22 -7.84 -4.89
CA HIS A 117 12.40 -8.72 -6.04
C HIS A 117 11.24 -8.48 -7.03
N LYS A 118 11.55 -8.21 -8.31
CA LYS A 118 10.58 -8.08 -9.40
C LYS A 118 9.86 -9.42 -9.59
N ARG A 119 9.07 -9.83 -8.60
CA ARG A 119 7.96 -10.73 -8.81
C ARG A 119 7.07 -9.92 -9.74
N GLU A 120 6.90 -10.38 -10.96
CA GLU A 120 5.73 -10.00 -11.74
C GLU A 120 4.55 -10.23 -10.81
N ILE A 121 4.07 -9.15 -10.17
CA ILE A 121 2.75 -9.17 -9.57
C ILE A 121 1.88 -9.46 -10.78
N PRO A 122 1.21 -10.63 -10.87
CA PRO A 122 0.30 -10.86 -11.98
C PRO A 122 -0.62 -9.64 -12.01
N MET A 123 -0.52 -8.86 -13.07
CA MET A 123 -1.30 -7.64 -13.25
C MET A 123 -2.75 -8.11 -13.34
N HIS A 124 -3.43 -8.10 -12.21
CA HIS A 124 -4.82 -8.48 -12.12
C HIS A 124 -5.62 -7.27 -12.56
N TYR A 125 -6.02 -7.29 -13.83
CA TYR A 125 -6.90 -6.28 -14.41
C TYR A 125 -8.36 -6.54 -14.04
N ASP A 126 -8.62 -7.16 -12.89
CA ASP A 126 -10.00 -7.38 -12.46
C ASP A 126 -10.51 -6.10 -11.80
N VAL A 127 -11.68 -5.64 -12.23
CA VAL A 127 -12.14 -4.28 -11.94
C VAL A 127 -13.63 -4.23 -11.58
N ILE A 128 -13.96 -3.34 -10.67
CA ILE A 128 -15.31 -2.96 -10.29
C ILE A 128 -15.51 -1.51 -10.73
N PHE A 129 -16.48 -1.28 -11.60
CA PHE A 129 -17.03 0.03 -11.85
C PHE A 129 -18.24 0.21 -10.94
N HIS A 130 -18.21 1.22 -10.08
CA HIS A 130 -19.33 1.56 -9.21
C HIS A 130 -20.09 2.76 -9.76
N PHE A 131 -21.39 2.58 -9.98
CA PHE A 131 -22.26 3.64 -10.46
C PHE A 131 -23.47 3.85 -9.52
N ASP A 132 -23.66 5.10 -9.10
CA ASP A 132 -24.73 5.53 -8.18
C ASP A 132 -25.34 6.89 -8.55
N LYS A 133 -25.08 7.39 -9.78
CA LYS A 133 -25.40 8.76 -10.22
C LYS A 133 -26.50 8.81 -11.30
N GLY A 134 -26.60 9.95 -12.01
CA GLY A 134 -27.60 10.25 -13.02
C GLY A 134 -27.16 9.93 -14.45
N ASN A 135 -27.94 10.42 -15.41
CA ASN A 135 -27.89 10.01 -16.81
C ASN A 135 -26.55 10.35 -17.51
N GLU A 136 -26.07 11.60 -17.36
CA GLU A 136 -24.83 12.06 -18.00
C GLU A 136 -23.61 11.26 -17.51
N GLU A 137 -23.57 10.94 -16.21
CA GLU A 137 -22.48 10.15 -15.64
C GLU A 137 -22.52 8.68 -16.05
N LEU A 138 -23.70 8.16 -16.44
CA LEU A 138 -23.81 6.81 -16.99
C LEU A 138 -23.18 6.71 -18.37
N ASP A 139 -23.34 7.71 -19.23
CA ASP A 139 -22.66 7.75 -20.54
C ASP A 139 -21.13 7.77 -20.37
N VAL A 140 -20.62 8.55 -19.41
CA VAL A 140 -19.19 8.55 -19.07
C VAL A 140 -18.74 7.18 -18.55
N THR A 141 -19.55 6.56 -17.68
CA THR A 141 -19.28 5.21 -17.15
C THR A 141 -19.19 4.19 -18.29
N ILE A 142 -20.16 4.17 -19.20
CA ILE A 142 -20.19 3.27 -20.36
C ILE A 142 -18.98 3.50 -21.27
N SER A 143 -18.63 4.76 -21.54
CA SER A 143 -17.44 5.10 -22.34
C SER A 143 -16.16 4.61 -21.69
N ASN A 144 -16.02 4.77 -20.38
CA ASN A 144 -14.83 4.32 -19.64
C ASN A 144 -14.72 2.79 -19.65
N ILE A 145 -15.83 2.08 -19.48
CA ILE A 145 -15.85 0.61 -19.58
C ILE A 145 -15.49 0.18 -21.00
N LYS A 146 -16.06 0.79 -22.03
CA LYS A 146 -15.73 0.46 -23.42
C LYS A 146 -14.22 0.61 -23.70
N ASN A 147 -13.63 1.75 -23.33
CA ASN A 147 -12.20 1.99 -23.48
C ASN A 147 -11.36 0.94 -22.72
N TYR A 148 -11.80 0.55 -21.52
CA TYR A 148 -11.14 -0.49 -20.73
C TYR A 148 -11.07 -1.84 -21.44
N PHE A 149 -12.18 -2.26 -22.06
CA PHE A 149 -12.22 -3.51 -22.83
C PHE A 149 -11.34 -3.44 -24.09
N GLU A 150 -11.32 -2.30 -24.78
CA GLU A 150 -10.49 -2.09 -25.98
C GLU A 150 -8.99 -2.14 -25.65
N GLU A 151 -8.55 -1.44 -24.60
CA GLU A 151 -7.14 -1.38 -24.15
C GLU A 151 -6.62 -2.72 -23.62
N LEU A 152 -7.51 -3.57 -23.09
CA LEU A 152 -7.17 -4.89 -22.58
C LEU A 152 -7.54 -6.03 -23.53
N SER A 153 -7.82 -5.72 -24.80
CA SER A 153 -8.02 -6.74 -25.83
C SER A 153 -6.86 -7.75 -25.86
N GLY A 154 -7.19 -9.04 -25.82
CA GLY A 154 -6.21 -10.14 -25.76
C GLY A 154 -5.61 -10.42 -24.38
N LYS A 155 -5.99 -9.68 -23.32
CA LYS A 155 -5.63 -9.99 -21.93
C LYS A 155 -6.79 -10.67 -21.20
N LYS A 156 -6.45 -11.45 -20.17
CA LYS A 156 -7.45 -12.08 -19.29
C LYS A 156 -7.79 -11.15 -18.14
N PHE A 157 -9.07 -10.84 -17.97
CA PHE A 157 -9.58 -10.02 -16.87
C PHE A 157 -11.06 -10.29 -16.60
N THR A 158 -11.53 -9.85 -15.43
CA THR A 158 -12.94 -9.82 -15.05
C THR A 158 -13.39 -8.38 -14.80
N ALA A 159 -14.48 -7.93 -15.43
CA ALA A 159 -15.04 -6.61 -15.17
C ALA A 159 -16.46 -6.71 -14.62
N CYS A 160 -16.74 -5.99 -13.54
CA CYS A 160 -18.07 -5.90 -12.95
C CYS A 160 -18.54 -4.44 -12.91
N LEU A 161 -19.76 -4.16 -13.38
CA LEU A 161 -20.46 -2.90 -13.11
C LEU A 161 -21.44 -3.13 -11.97
N VAL A 162 -21.18 -2.55 -10.79
CA VAL A 162 -22.10 -2.61 -9.66
C VAL A 162 -22.89 -1.31 -9.58
N VAL A 163 -24.21 -1.42 -9.75
CA VAL A 163 -25.15 -0.30 -9.70
C VAL A 163 -25.97 -0.34 -8.42
N ASN A 164 -25.97 0.77 -7.69
CA ASN A 164 -26.80 0.96 -6.51
C ASN A 164 -27.38 2.39 -6.48
N GLY A 165 -28.08 2.75 -5.40
CA GLY A 165 -28.61 4.09 -5.24
C GLY A 165 -29.57 4.50 -6.37
N PRO A 166 -29.70 5.80 -6.68
CA PRO A 166 -30.63 6.28 -7.70
C PRO A 166 -30.26 5.84 -9.13
N GLY A 167 -29.00 5.48 -9.37
CA GLY A 167 -28.51 5.05 -10.68
C GLY A 167 -29.20 3.81 -11.22
N ILE A 168 -29.80 2.97 -10.36
CA ILE A 168 -30.54 1.78 -10.81
C ILE A 168 -31.73 2.12 -11.71
N LYS A 169 -32.26 3.35 -11.65
CA LYS A 169 -33.43 3.78 -12.43
C LYS A 169 -33.16 3.90 -13.92
N LEU A 170 -31.89 3.82 -14.32
CA LEU A 170 -31.42 3.93 -15.70
C LEU A 170 -31.10 2.56 -16.33
N LEU A 171 -31.40 1.48 -15.60
CA LEU A 171 -31.07 0.09 -15.96
C LEU A 171 -32.33 -0.67 -16.41
N GLY A 172 -33.38 0.02 -16.83
CA GLY A 172 -34.58 -0.61 -17.38
C GLY A 172 -34.32 -1.21 -18.76
N LYS A 173 -35.07 -2.24 -19.12
CA LYS A 173 -34.97 -2.88 -20.45
C LYS A 173 -35.29 -1.92 -21.62
N ASP A 174 -36.10 -0.90 -21.36
CA ASP A 174 -36.54 0.10 -22.35
C ASP A 174 -35.75 1.42 -22.25
N ASP A 175 -34.72 1.49 -21.38
CA ASP A 175 -33.90 2.69 -21.23
C ASP A 175 -32.94 2.88 -22.43
N PRO A 176 -32.58 4.13 -22.80
CA PRO A 176 -31.66 4.41 -23.92
C PRO A 176 -30.29 3.73 -23.81
N HIS A 177 -29.86 3.41 -22.59
CA HIS A 177 -28.58 2.77 -22.30
C HIS A 177 -28.62 1.25 -22.34
N ALA A 178 -29.81 0.63 -22.38
CA ALA A 178 -29.98 -0.82 -22.28
C ALA A 178 -29.23 -1.56 -23.38
N GLN A 179 -29.29 -1.06 -24.62
CA GLN A 179 -28.57 -1.66 -25.74
C GLN A 179 -27.04 -1.59 -25.53
N LYS A 180 -26.48 -0.41 -25.24
CA LYS A 180 -25.04 -0.23 -25.01
C LYS A 180 -24.52 -1.13 -23.86
N LEU A 181 -25.30 -1.25 -22.79
CA LEU A 181 -24.97 -2.11 -21.65
C LEU A 181 -25.04 -3.59 -22.00
N THR A 182 -26.00 -3.99 -22.85
CA THR A 182 -26.11 -5.36 -23.35
C THR A 182 -24.90 -5.70 -24.22
N GLU A 183 -24.48 -4.81 -25.11
CA GLU A 183 -23.27 -4.99 -25.93
C GLU A 183 -22.01 -5.16 -25.08
N LEU A 184 -21.86 -4.37 -23.99
CA LEU A 184 -20.75 -4.56 -23.05
C LEU A 184 -20.84 -5.88 -22.27
N ALA A 185 -22.05 -6.32 -21.92
CA ALA A 185 -22.26 -7.60 -21.26
C ALA A 185 -21.87 -8.77 -22.16
N ASP A 186 -22.17 -8.68 -23.46
CA ASP A 186 -21.77 -9.67 -24.47
C ASP A 186 -20.24 -9.75 -24.62
N LEU A 187 -19.52 -8.66 -24.37
CA LEU A 187 -18.06 -8.64 -24.29
C LEU A 187 -17.50 -9.23 -23.00
N GLY A 188 -18.34 -9.49 -21.99
CA GLY A 188 -17.96 -10.11 -20.71
C GLY A 188 -18.11 -9.20 -19.49
N LEU A 189 -18.79 -8.05 -19.58
CA LEU A 189 -19.10 -7.21 -18.42
C LEU A 189 -20.20 -7.86 -17.56
N GLU A 190 -19.91 -8.10 -16.28
CA GLU A 190 -20.94 -8.49 -15.32
C GLU A 190 -21.68 -7.27 -14.77
N ILE A 191 -22.96 -7.09 -15.14
CA ILE A 191 -23.80 -6.01 -14.60
C ILE A 191 -24.53 -6.52 -13.36
N LYS A 192 -24.26 -5.92 -12.20
CA LYS A 192 -24.81 -6.31 -10.89
C LYS A 192 -25.64 -5.18 -10.31
N VAL A 193 -26.90 -5.44 -10.01
CA VAL A 193 -27.88 -4.44 -9.54
C VAL A 193 -28.33 -4.75 -8.13
N CYS A 194 -28.28 -3.74 -7.26
CA CYS A 194 -28.59 -3.88 -5.83
C CYS A 194 -30.10 -4.10 -5.57
N GLN A 195 -30.47 -5.25 -5.00
CA GLN A 195 -31.84 -5.59 -4.60
C GLN A 195 -32.42 -4.59 -3.59
N ASN A 196 -31.63 -4.16 -2.60
CA ASN A 196 -32.09 -3.18 -1.60
C ASN A 196 -32.50 -1.85 -2.27
N ALA A 197 -31.75 -1.44 -3.29
CA ALA A 197 -32.08 -0.23 -4.05
C ALA A 197 -33.33 -0.47 -4.91
N MET A 198 -33.45 -1.64 -5.57
CA MET A 198 -34.67 -1.98 -6.33
C MET A 198 -35.92 -1.95 -5.44
N ASN A 199 -35.85 -2.52 -4.24
CA ASN A 199 -36.95 -2.49 -3.27
C ASN A 199 -37.28 -1.06 -2.85
N HIS A 200 -36.26 -0.24 -2.57
CA HIS A 200 -36.44 1.16 -2.18
C HIS A 200 -37.15 1.99 -3.26
N PHE A 201 -36.80 1.77 -4.52
CA PHE A 201 -37.41 2.45 -5.67
C PHE A 201 -38.62 1.72 -6.27
N GLN A 202 -39.09 0.65 -5.61
CA GLN A 202 -40.26 -0.15 -6.01
C GLN A 202 -40.16 -0.71 -7.44
N LEU A 203 -38.95 -1.04 -7.88
CA LEU A 203 -38.68 -1.60 -9.20
C LEU A 203 -38.79 -3.12 -9.12
N LYS A 204 -39.48 -3.72 -10.09
CA LYS A 204 -39.64 -5.18 -10.18
C LYS A 204 -38.53 -5.80 -11.03
N PRO A 205 -38.16 -7.08 -10.80
CA PRO A 205 -37.17 -7.77 -11.61
C PRO A 205 -37.45 -7.76 -13.11
N GLU A 206 -38.73 -7.78 -13.54
CA GLU A 206 -39.12 -7.82 -14.97
C GLU A 206 -38.95 -6.48 -15.70
N TRP A 207 -38.69 -5.41 -14.96
CA TRP A 207 -38.36 -4.09 -15.50
C TRP A 207 -36.88 -4.00 -15.88
N LEU A 208 -36.01 -4.72 -15.18
CA LEU A 208 -34.57 -4.66 -15.34
C LEU A 208 -34.15 -5.19 -16.73
N LEU A 209 -33.09 -4.61 -17.31
CA LEU A 209 -32.50 -5.15 -18.53
C LEU A 209 -32.10 -6.63 -18.36
N PRO A 210 -32.22 -7.49 -19.39
CA PRO A 210 -31.92 -8.92 -19.28
C PRO A 210 -30.48 -9.23 -18.83
N SER A 211 -29.51 -8.40 -19.21
CA SER A 211 -28.10 -8.56 -18.84
C SER A 211 -27.79 -8.16 -17.39
N GLY A 212 -28.77 -7.56 -16.68
CA GLY A 212 -28.63 -7.14 -15.30
C GLY A 212 -28.88 -8.29 -14.33
N LYS A 213 -27.88 -8.61 -13.51
CA LYS A 213 -28.00 -9.59 -12.43
C LYS A 213 -28.35 -8.92 -11.11
N ILE A 214 -29.47 -9.29 -10.52
CA ILE A 214 -29.84 -8.78 -9.20
C ILE A 214 -28.99 -9.45 -8.12
N ILE A 215 -28.38 -8.65 -7.25
CA ILE A 215 -27.57 -9.07 -6.11
C ILE A 215 -28.16 -8.57 -4.80
N PRO A 216 -28.00 -9.29 -3.67
CA PRO A 216 -28.65 -8.90 -2.41
C PRO A 216 -28.30 -7.49 -1.93
N ALA A 217 -27.02 -7.10 -2.01
CA ALA A 217 -26.55 -5.79 -1.58
C ALA A 217 -25.33 -5.32 -2.37
N GLY A 218 -25.47 -4.19 -3.09
CA GLY A 218 -24.40 -3.63 -3.93
C GLY A 218 -23.14 -3.23 -3.16
N LEU A 219 -23.28 -2.62 -1.97
CA LEU A 219 -22.13 -2.22 -1.17
C LEU A 219 -21.34 -3.43 -0.65
N LEU A 220 -22.04 -4.50 -0.23
CA LEU A 220 -21.38 -5.73 0.23
C LEU A 220 -20.66 -6.44 -0.92
N GLU A 221 -21.28 -6.49 -2.11
CA GLU A 221 -20.62 -7.04 -3.31
C GLU A 221 -19.32 -6.28 -3.65
N ILE A 222 -19.35 -4.94 -3.59
CA ILE A 222 -18.16 -4.11 -3.82
C ILE A 222 -17.06 -4.44 -2.80
N ILE A 223 -17.40 -4.61 -1.52
CA ILE A 223 -16.44 -4.97 -0.47
C ILE A 223 -15.85 -6.35 -0.73
N ASP A 224 -16.68 -7.34 -1.08
CA ASP A 224 -16.25 -8.72 -1.29
C ASP A 224 -15.39 -8.86 -2.55
N LEU A 225 -15.71 -8.15 -3.64
CA LEU A 225 -14.87 -8.11 -4.84
C LEU A 225 -13.53 -7.39 -4.57
N GLN A 226 -13.52 -6.28 -3.84
CA GLN A 226 -12.27 -5.62 -3.45
C GLN A 226 -11.38 -6.52 -2.57
N ARG A 227 -11.97 -7.29 -1.65
CA ARG A 227 -11.24 -8.28 -0.84
C ARG A 227 -10.63 -9.41 -1.68
N LYS A 228 -11.24 -9.73 -2.83
CA LYS A 228 -10.68 -10.68 -3.82
C LYS A 228 -9.57 -10.06 -4.67
N GLY A 229 -9.28 -8.77 -4.52
CA GLY A 229 -8.20 -8.07 -5.21
C GLY A 229 -8.63 -7.26 -6.43
N TYR A 230 -9.92 -7.05 -6.64
CA TYR A 230 -10.41 -6.22 -7.76
C TYR A 230 -10.07 -4.75 -7.50
N ALA A 231 -9.66 -4.04 -8.55
CA ALA A 231 -9.53 -2.59 -8.54
C ALA A 231 -10.93 -1.94 -8.46
N TYR A 232 -11.08 -0.90 -7.66
CA TYR A 232 -12.32 -0.14 -7.56
C TYR A 232 -12.20 1.18 -8.32
N ILE A 233 -13.15 1.43 -9.23
CA ILE A 233 -13.26 2.64 -10.02
C ILE A 233 -14.65 3.24 -9.80
N LYS A 234 -14.70 4.53 -9.47
CA LYS A 234 -15.92 5.32 -9.44
C LYS A 234 -15.82 6.42 -10.50
N PRO A 235 -16.43 6.20 -11.69
CA PRO A 235 -16.43 7.17 -12.77
C PRO A 235 -17.07 8.53 -12.40
#